data_AF-A0A3P3VTX5-F1
#
_entry.id   AF-A0A3P3VTX5-F1
#
_cell.length_a   1.000
_cell.length_b   1.000
_cell.length_c   1.000
_cell.angle_alpha   90.00
_cell.angle_beta   90.00
_cell.angle_gamma   90.00
#
_symmetry.space_group_name_H-M   'P 1'
#
loop_
_entity.id
_entity.type
_entity.pdbx_description
1 polymer ?
#
loop_
_entity_poly.entity_id
_entity_poly.type
_entity_poly.pdbx_seq_one_letter_code
_entity_poly.pdbx_strand_id
1 'polypeptide(L)'
;MQDTVKYHAVFHGKLLDGVDPDQARDKLATLFKLDPDALESLFERAPVVIKKGLDHAQAKQLKTKMARAGWQVAFRKVEASQPLTAEPEVSMATGNGHWSLEPIHSPDPVAESQPEAATQESSLEVVDDKATPSEAATEESTDAHGGQMWGKAQPRVKASPKPAAGEAAGIEARQSGPGISGDASQRGHEVSAAPRFVDFEFKGNGSEYFRIWIVNVLLSIVTLGIYSAWAKVRNNQYFYGHTLVEGSSFEYLASPITILKGRLVAFAVFVLYFALQQWSPLLGGLLPLLLLPLVPWVVIRSLAFNARNSAWRNIRFNFNASWFEALKAFILWPLAGTLTLGILMPYVLNRQKHFLINHSSFGATPFAFSGLAGIWYRFFLRLIGVVLVAGVLAGVFPALGVIIFPALYLGLYAAYKVFEGNLVFNMSQLGTVRFQSRLELKPVAWIYLTNTLGIILTLGLFIPWARVRMARYRAESLQLEMAEDLDQFVAREAERVTALGAEMGEMFDMEFSVI
;
A
#
# COMPACT_ATOMS: atom_id res chain seq x y z
N MET A 1 12.81 -46.38 -13.71
CA MET A 1 12.99 -45.20 -12.83
C MET A 1 12.03 -45.39 -11.65
N GLN A 2 12.54 -45.80 -10.49
CA GLN A 2 11.74 -46.10 -9.30
C GLN A 2 11.83 -44.94 -8.29
N ASP A 3 10.65 -44.50 -7.83
CA ASP A 3 10.29 -43.88 -6.54
C ASP A 3 11.16 -42.78 -5.92
N THR A 4 10.83 -41.51 -6.21
CA THR A 4 11.15 -40.34 -5.38
C THR A 4 10.07 -40.09 -4.32
N VAL A 5 9.69 -41.13 -3.57
CA VAL A 5 8.77 -40.99 -2.43
C VAL A 5 9.58 -41.03 -1.14
N LYS A 6 9.62 -39.90 -0.41
CA LYS A 6 10.27 -39.81 0.90
C LYS A 6 9.24 -39.94 2.02
N TYR A 7 9.60 -40.65 3.09
CA TYR A 7 8.73 -40.91 4.24
C TYR A 7 9.22 -40.17 5.48
N HIS A 8 8.29 -39.59 6.25
CA HIS A 8 8.56 -39.07 7.59
C HIS A 8 7.99 -40.04 8.63
N ALA A 9 8.81 -40.44 9.60
CA ALA A 9 8.40 -41.32 10.69
C ALA A 9 7.82 -40.48 11.84
N VAL A 10 6.55 -40.71 12.17
CA VAL A 10 5.81 -40.00 13.21
C VAL A 10 5.53 -40.95 14.37
N PHE A 11 5.95 -40.54 15.56
CA PHE A 11 5.71 -41.27 16.80
C PHE A 11 4.47 -40.74 17.48
N HIS A 12 3.53 -41.64 17.78
CA HIS A 12 2.23 -41.30 18.36
C HIS A 12 2.09 -41.71 19.82
N GLY A 13 3.16 -42.16 20.48
CA GLY A 13 3.14 -42.55 21.89
C GLY A 13 2.27 -43.77 22.24
N LYS A 14 1.83 -44.57 21.25
CA LYS A 14 1.00 -45.77 21.47
C LYS A 14 1.87 -47.02 21.62
N LEU A 15 1.67 -47.75 22.72
CA LEU A 15 2.28 -49.07 22.97
C LEU A 15 1.59 -50.17 22.13
N LEU A 16 2.35 -51.22 21.82
CA LEU A 16 1.81 -52.48 21.30
C LEU A 16 1.21 -53.31 22.44
N ASP A 17 0.11 -54.02 22.17
CA ASP A 17 -0.64 -54.78 23.18
C ASP A 17 0.25 -55.83 23.91
N GLY A 18 0.20 -55.83 25.24
CA GLY A 18 0.91 -56.80 26.09
C GLY A 18 2.36 -56.45 26.45
N VAL A 19 2.83 -55.22 26.20
CA VAL A 19 4.18 -54.77 26.54
C VAL A 19 4.17 -53.86 27.77
N ASP A 20 5.10 -54.11 28.70
CA ASP A 20 5.31 -53.31 29.91
C ASP A 20 5.84 -51.89 29.56
N PRO A 21 5.12 -50.81 29.95
CA PRO A 21 5.44 -49.44 29.58
C PRO A 21 6.82 -48.96 30.03
N ASP A 22 7.31 -49.42 31.17
CA ASP A 22 8.60 -48.98 31.71
C ASP A 22 9.75 -49.63 30.93
N GLN A 23 9.64 -50.93 30.62
CA GLN A 23 10.62 -51.63 29.79
C GLN A 23 10.65 -51.13 28.33
N ALA A 24 9.51 -50.65 27.81
CA ALA A 24 9.43 -50.10 26.46
C ALA A 24 10.12 -48.72 26.37
N ARG A 25 10.03 -47.92 27.44
CA ARG A 25 10.72 -46.62 27.55
C ARG A 25 12.23 -46.77 27.61
N ASP A 26 12.73 -47.68 28.44
CA ASP A 26 14.17 -47.94 28.55
C ASP A 26 14.78 -48.45 27.23
N LYS A 27 14.05 -49.33 26.53
CA LYS A 27 14.47 -49.83 25.21
C LYS A 27 14.48 -48.73 24.16
N LEU A 28 13.55 -47.77 24.23
CA LEU A 28 13.49 -46.63 23.30
C LEU A 28 14.61 -45.62 23.58
N ALA A 29 14.88 -45.33 24.85
CA ALA A 29 16.02 -44.50 25.27
C ALA A 29 17.35 -45.10 24.76
N THR A 30 17.53 -46.42 24.91
CA THR A 30 18.73 -47.11 24.46
C THR A 30 18.86 -47.13 22.93
N LEU A 31 17.77 -47.30 22.19
CA LEU A 31 17.77 -47.43 20.73
C LEU A 31 18.12 -46.10 20.03
N PHE A 32 17.72 -44.98 20.61
CA PHE A 32 17.99 -43.64 20.07
C PHE A 32 19.09 -42.89 20.83
N LYS A 33 19.65 -43.47 21.90
CA LYS A 33 20.61 -42.83 22.80
C LYS A 33 20.08 -41.49 23.34
N LEU A 34 18.84 -41.49 23.80
CA LEU A 34 18.17 -40.30 24.33
C LEU A 34 18.49 -40.15 25.81
N ASP A 35 18.79 -38.93 26.23
CA ASP A 35 18.91 -38.57 27.65
C ASP A 35 17.51 -38.60 28.33
N PRO A 36 17.44 -38.78 29.67
CA PRO A 36 16.17 -38.94 30.39
C PRO A 36 15.17 -37.79 30.13
N ASP A 37 15.66 -36.55 30.07
CA ASP A 37 14.83 -35.37 29.81
C ASP A 37 14.32 -35.30 28.36
N ALA A 38 15.11 -35.79 27.41
CA ALA A 38 14.72 -35.90 25.99
C ALA A 38 13.69 -37.03 25.77
N LEU A 39 13.70 -38.06 26.63
CA LEU A 39 12.71 -39.13 26.61
C LEU A 39 11.35 -38.62 27.10
N GLU A 40 11.30 -37.88 28.21
CA GLU A 40 10.05 -37.33 28.77
C GLU A 40 9.38 -36.33 27.82
N SER A 41 10.14 -35.40 27.26
CA SER A 41 9.61 -34.42 26.29
C SER A 41 9.05 -35.06 25.01
N LEU A 42 9.57 -36.22 24.60
CA LEU A 42 9.07 -36.98 23.45
C LEU A 42 7.69 -37.62 23.70
N PHE A 43 7.38 -37.92 24.97
CA PHE A 43 6.06 -38.43 25.38
C PHE A 43 5.05 -37.30 25.65
N GLU A 44 5.48 -36.14 26.15
CA GLU A 44 4.61 -34.99 26.39
C GLU A 44 4.09 -34.34 25.10
N ARG A 45 4.88 -34.35 24.02
CA ARG A 45 4.58 -33.65 22.76
C ARG A 45 4.07 -34.57 21.63
N ALA A 46 3.65 -35.79 21.92
CA ALA A 46 3.19 -36.74 20.89
C ALA A 46 1.91 -36.22 20.19
N PRO A 47 1.85 -36.17 18.85
CA PRO A 47 2.76 -36.84 17.91
C PRO A 47 3.98 -36.02 17.44
N VAL A 48 5.18 -36.62 17.54
CA VAL A 48 6.48 -36.01 17.16
C VAL A 48 7.10 -36.71 15.95
N VAL A 49 7.68 -35.94 15.02
CA VAL A 49 8.42 -36.49 13.86
C VAL A 49 9.83 -36.87 14.30
N ILE A 50 10.10 -38.17 14.45
CA ILE A 50 11.42 -38.66 14.89
C ILE A 50 12.47 -38.51 13.77
N LYS A 51 12.10 -38.76 12.52
CA LYS A 51 13.07 -38.72 11.41
C LYS A 51 12.43 -38.38 10.06
N LYS A 52 13.00 -37.39 9.37
CA LYS A 52 12.57 -36.89 8.05
C LYS A 52 13.40 -37.52 6.92
N GLY A 53 12.83 -37.56 5.72
CA GLY A 53 13.54 -37.93 4.48
C GLY A 53 13.98 -39.40 4.34
N LEU A 54 13.27 -40.35 4.96
CA LEU A 54 13.60 -41.78 4.86
C LEU A 54 13.19 -42.35 3.50
N ASP A 55 14.08 -43.14 2.91
CA ASP A 55 13.76 -43.99 1.76
C ASP A 55 12.91 -45.22 2.20
N HIS A 56 12.19 -45.85 1.28
CA HIS A 56 11.25 -46.95 1.57
C HIS A 56 11.91 -48.11 2.32
N ALA A 57 13.14 -48.48 1.95
CA ALA A 57 13.92 -49.52 2.63
C ALA A 57 14.28 -49.12 4.07
N GLN A 58 14.65 -47.84 4.29
CA GLN A 58 15.01 -47.31 5.61
C GLN A 58 13.79 -47.17 6.52
N ALA A 59 12.63 -46.76 5.98
CA ALA A 59 11.37 -46.69 6.70
C ALA A 59 10.92 -48.07 7.21
N LYS A 60 11.07 -49.12 6.38
CA LYS A 60 10.75 -50.51 6.77
C LYS A 60 11.66 -51.04 7.88
N GLN A 61 12.96 -50.73 7.82
CA GLN A 61 13.90 -51.09 8.89
C GLN A 61 13.59 -50.37 10.20
N LEU A 62 13.28 -49.07 10.14
CA LEU A 62 12.91 -48.29 11.33
C LEU A 62 11.60 -48.80 11.95
N LYS A 63 10.59 -49.12 11.13
CA LYS A 63 9.35 -49.75 11.59
C LYS A 63 9.61 -51.05 12.35
N THR A 64 10.50 -51.89 11.83
CA THR A 64 10.84 -53.19 12.43
C THR A 64 11.59 -53.02 13.76
N LYS A 65 12.50 -52.05 13.83
CA LYS A 65 13.23 -51.72 15.07
C LYS A 65 12.30 -51.16 16.15
N MET A 66 11.36 -50.29 15.78
CA MET A 66 10.38 -49.70 16.71
C MET A 66 9.36 -50.72 17.21
N ALA A 67 8.91 -51.64 16.35
CA ALA A 67 8.04 -52.73 16.76
C ALA A 67 8.73 -53.69 17.76
N ARG A 68 10.03 -53.98 17.57
CA ARG A 68 10.83 -54.77 18.53
C ARG A 68 11.05 -54.05 19.87
N ALA A 69 10.99 -52.72 19.88
CA ALA A 69 11.05 -51.90 21.08
C ALA A 69 9.67 -51.68 21.75
N GLY A 70 8.58 -52.23 21.18
CA GLY A 70 7.24 -52.18 21.78
C GLY A 70 6.36 -51.00 21.35
N TRP A 71 6.75 -50.22 20.33
CA TRP A 71 6.08 -48.97 19.96
C TRP A 71 5.49 -48.94 18.55
N GLN A 72 4.30 -48.31 18.42
CA GLN A 72 3.65 -48.09 17.14
C GLN A 72 4.15 -46.80 16.47
N VAL A 73 4.58 -46.90 15.21
CA VAL A 73 5.06 -45.76 14.40
C VAL A 73 4.25 -45.66 13.13
N ALA A 74 3.70 -44.46 12.87
CA ALA A 74 3.01 -44.14 11.63
C ALA A 74 3.98 -43.43 10.67
N PHE A 75 3.85 -43.68 9.38
CA PHE A 75 4.67 -43.04 8.36
C PHE A 75 3.80 -42.11 7.52
N ARG A 76 4.19 -40.84 7.42
CA ARG A 76 3.56 -39.88 6.51
C ARG A 76 4.35 -39.85 5.21
N LYS A 77 3.68 -40.17 4.10
CA LYS A 77 4.23 -40.03 2.74
C LYS A 77 4.34 -38.55 2.41
N VAL A 78 5.51 -38.09 1.95
CA VAL A 78 5.72 -36.72 1.47
C VAL A 78 6.16 -36.81 0.01
N GLU A 79 5.29 -36.39 -0.90
CA GLU A 79 5.63 -36.27 -2.31
C GLU A 79 6.47 -35.01 -2.52
N ALA A 80 7.59 -35.16 -3.22
CA ALA A 80 8.51 -34.07 -3.50
C ALA A 80 7.81 -33.01 -4.36
N SER A 81 7.66 -31.80 -3.83
CA SER A 81 7.29 -30.61 -4.58
C SER A 81 8.27 -30.42 -5.74
N GLN A 82 7.74 -30.36 -6.97
CA GLN A 82 8.53 -30.17 -8.18
C GLN A 82 9.29 -28.83 -8.15
N PRO A 83 10.53 -28.77 -8.64
CA PRO A 83 11.22 -27.51 -8.87
C PRO A 83 10.51 -26.71 -9.98
N LEU A 84 10.32 -25.41 -9.74
CA LEU A 84 9.92 -24.44 -10.78
C LEU A 84 11.02 -24.35 -11.84
N THR A 85 10.93 -25.15 -12.90
CA THR A 85 11.67 -24.93 -14.14
C THR A 85 10.92 -25.58 -15.31
N ALA A 86 10.12 -24.78 -16.01
CA ALA A 86 9.82 -24.94 -17.44
C ALA A 86 9.04 -23.69 -17.89
N GLU A 87 9.65 -22.89 -18.76
CA GLU A 87 8.92 -21.94 -19.61
C GLU A 87 7.84 -22.71 -20.39
N PRO A 88 6.61 -22.19 -20.54
CA PRO A 88 5.67 -22.79 -21.46
C PRO A 88 6.10 -22.40 -22.88
N GLU A 89 6.59 -23.39 -23.62
CA GLU A 89 6.70 -23.37 -25.07
C GLU A 89 5.31 -23.06 -25.66
N VAL A 90 5.23 -21.99 -26.46
CA VAL A 90 4.01 -21.59 -27.16
C VAL A 90 3.77 -22.59 -28.29
N SER A 91 2.90 -23.56 -28.04
CA SER A 91 2.31 -24.41 -29.08
C SER A 91 1.22 -23.63 -29.82
N MET A 92 1.54 -23.20 -31.05
CA MET A 92 0.60 -22.67 -32.02
C MET A 92 -0.44 -23.73 -32.38
N ALA A 93 -1.63 -23.66 -31.78
CA ALA A 93 -2.81 -24.35 -32.27
C ALA A 93 -3.71 -23.34 -33.00
N THR A 94 -3.72 -23.43 -34.32
CA THR A 94 -4.68 -22.77 -35.20
C THR A 94 -6.09 -23.28 -34.89
N GLY A 95 -6.91 -22.44 -34.25
CA GLY A 95 -8.33 -22.69 -34.03
C GLY A 95 -9.10 -21.38 -34.23
N ASN A 96 -9.79 -21.26 -35.36
CA ASN A 96 -10.68 -20.15 -35.66
C ASN A 96 -11.81 -20.09 -34.62
N GLY A 97 -11.73 -19.14 -33.69
CA GLY A 97 -12.79 -18.77 -32.74
C GLY A 97 -12.95 -17.25 -32.74
N HIS A 98 -14.02 -16.78 -33.36
CA HIS A 98 -14.38 -15.37 -33.50
C HIS A 98 -14.84 -14.84 -32.12
N TRP A 99 -14.03 -14.06 -31.42
CA TRP A 99 -14.43 -13.40 -30.18
C TRP A 99 -15.02 -12.03 -30.50
N SER A 100 -16.34 -11.95 -30.56
CA SER A 100 -17.10 -10.71 -30.69
C SER A 100 -17.28 -10.07 -29.30
N LEU A 101 -16.81 -8.84 -29.13
CA LEU A 101 -17.02 -8.03 -27.92
C LEU A 101 -18.42 -7.40 -27.99
N GLU A 102 -19.32 -7.76 -27.06
CA GLU A 102 -20.55 -7.00 -26.87
C GLU A 102 -20.26 -5.62 -26.26
N PRO A 103 -20.92 -4.54 -26.70
CA PRO A 103 -20.79 -3.23 -26.09
C PRO A 103 -21.46 -3.21 -24.72
N ILE A 104 -20.79 -2.61 -23.73
CA ILE A 104 -21.35 -2.31 -22.41
C ILE A 104 -22.51 -1.33 -22.59
N HIS A 105 -23.73 -1.74 -22.24
CA HIS A 105 -24.92 -0.88 -22.24
C HIS A 105 -24.71 0.34 -21.33
N SER A 106 -24.92 1.53 -21.92
CA SER A 106 -25.12 2.77 -21.19
C SER A 106 -26.58 2.83 -20.72
N PRO A 107 -26.90 3.30 -19.51
CA PRO A 107 -28.29 3.54 -19.16
C PRO A 107 -28.86 4.71 -19.99
N ASP A 108 -30.06 4.50 -20.54
CA ASP A 108 -30.80 5.44 -21.38
C ASP A 108 -31.14 6.77 -20.66
N PRO A 109 -31.26 7.88 -21.41
CA PRO A 109 -31.67 9.18 -20.87
C PRO A 109 -33.18 9.23 -20.59
N VAL A 110 -33.55 9.80 -19.45
CA VAL A 110 -34.94 10.14 -19.13
C VAL A 110 -35.34 11.43 -19.86
N ALA A 111 -36.28 11.32 -20.81
CA ALA A 111 -37.16 12.41 -21.25
C ALA A 111 -38.42 12.38 -20.33
N GLU A 112 -39.17 13.43 -20.01
CA GLU A 112 -39.55 14.65 -20.74
C GLU A 112 -40.38 15.56 -19.80
N SER A 113 -40.35 16.89 -19.97
CA SER A 113 -41.57 17.74 -20.03
C SER A 113 -41.19 19.22 -20.20
N GLN A 114 -41.46 19.76 -21.39
CA GLN A 114 -41.56 21.21 -21.63
C GLN A 114 -42.85 21.78 -21.03
N PRO A 115 -42.97 23.11 -20.92
CA PRO A 115 -44.17 23.74 -21.47
C PRO A 115 -43.88 24.93 -22.38
N GLU A 116 -44.72 25.03 -23.40
CA GLU A 116 -44.85 26.11 -24.38
C GLU A 116 -45.40 27.43 -23.79
N ALA A 117 -45.27 28.46 -24.62
CA ALA A 117 -45.37 29.90 -24.38
C ALA A 117 -46.74 30.47 -23.95
N ALA A 118 -46.68 31.64 -23.28
CA ALA A 118 -47.69 32.68 -23.38
C ALA A 118 -47.04 34.07 -23.31
N THR A 119 -47.27 34.86 -24.36
CA THR A 119 -46.93 36.27 -24.56
C THR A 119 -47.67 37.17 -23.57
N GLN A 120 -47.01 38.19 -22.99
CA GLN A 120 -47.66 39.49 -22.72
C GLN A 120 -46.64 40.61 -22.50
N GLU A 121 -47.03 41.77 -23.03
CA GLU A 121 -46.30 43.02 -23.16
C GLU A 121 -46.17 43.81 -21.85
N SER A 122 -45.31 44.83 -21.93
CA SER A 122 -45.50 46.20 -21.42
C SER A 122 -44.70 46.68 -20.20
N SER A 123 -43.91 47.72 -20.49
CA SER A 123 -43.89 49.05 -19.85
C SER A 123 -43.07 49.29 -18.55
N LEU A 124 -42.11 50.23 -18.72
CA LEU A 124 -41.74 51.36 -17.83
C LEU A 124 -41.03 50.97 -16.50
N GLU A 125 -40.08 51.70 -15.93
CA GLU A 125 -39.69 53.11 -16.05
C GLU A 125 -38.29 53.33 -15.45
N VAL A 126 -37.65 54.41 -15.90
CA VAL A 126 -36.38 55.00 -15.46
C VAL A 126 -36.58 55.80 -14.17
N VAL A 127 -35.62 55.79 -13.22
CA VAL A 127 -35.26 57.01 -12.44
C VAL A 127 -33.76 56.97 -12.09
N ASP A 128 -33.02 57.94 -12.66
CA ASP A 128 -31.72 58.46 -12.25
C ASP A 128 -31.73 58.98 -10.80
N ASP A 129 -30.61 58.93 -10.07
CA ASP A 129 -29.96 60.20 -9.69
C ASP A 129 -28.51 60.07 -9.21
N LYS A 130 -27.78 61.14 -9.52
CA LYS A 130 -26.37 61.44 -9.23
C LYS A 130 -26.12 61.70 -7.74
N ALA A 131 -24.89 61.47 -7.28
CA ALA A 131 -23.97 62.51 -6.77
C ALA A 131 -22.77 61.93 -6.00
N THR A 132 -21.58 62.13 -6.56
CA THR A 132 -20.26 62.27 -5.91
C THR A 132 -20.16 63.60 -5.10
N PRO A 133 -19.03 63.97 -4.47
CA PRO A 133 -17.96 63.24 -3.74
C PRO A 133 -17.56 63.98 -2.42
N SER A 134 -16.47 63.56 -1.75
CA SER A 134 -15.49 64.35 -0.94
C SER A 134 -15.08 63.54 0.31
N GLU A 135 -13.84 63.09 0.51
CA GLU A 135 -12.53 63.74 0.73
C GLU A 135 -12.13 63.69 2.22
N ALA A 136 -10.82 63.67 2.44
CA ALA A 136 -10.08 63.95 3.67
C ALA A 136 -9.81 62.80 4.67
N ALA A 137 -8.50 62.61 4.84
CA ALA A 137 -7.78 61.81 5.81
C ALA A 137 -7.70 62.49 7.19
N THR A 138 -7.49 61.72 8.26
CA THR A 138 -6.69 62.15 9.42
C THR A 138 -6.21 60.94 10.25
N GLU A 139 -4.89 60.81 10.29
CA GLU A 139 -3.94 60.56 11.40
C GLU A 139 -4.26 59.72 12.67
N GLU A 140 -3.15 59.10 13.13
CA GLU A 140 -2.70 58.81 14.51
C GLU A 140 -3.39 57.70 15.33
N SER A 141 -2.65 56.64 15.75
CA SER A 141 -1.87 56.50 17.01
C SER A 141 -2.81 56.42 18.24
N THR A 142 -2.77 55.50 19.20
CA THR A 142 -1.73 54.72 19.86
C THR A 142 -2.38 53.57 20.68
N ASP A 143 -1.54 52.63 21.13
CA ASP A 143 -1.61 51.88 22.39
C ASP A 143 -2.71 50.86 22.73
N ALA A 144 -2.26 49.60 22.72
CA ALA A 144 -2.29 48.62 23.82
C ALA A 144 -3.43 48.66 24.85
N HIS A 145 -4.24 47.59 24.92
CA HIS A 145 -4.24 46.58 26.01
C HIS A 145 -5.37 45.56 25.81
N GLY A 146 -5.06 44.29 26.09
CA GLY A 146 -5.90 43.32 26.80
C GLY A 146 -7.32 43.04 26.32
N GLY A 147 -7.61 41.78 25.98
CA GLY A 147 -8.99 41.30 26.03
C GLY A 147 -9.27 40.09 25.19
N GLN A 148 -9.39 38.95 25.86
CA GLN A 148 -10.02 37.73 25.37
C GLN A 148 -11.30 38.02 24.61
N MET A 149 -11.44 37.55 23.38
CA MET A 149 -12.72 37.11 22.78
C MET A 149 -12.41 36.48 21.42
N TRP A 150 -12.48 35.16 21.28
CA TRP A 150 -13.04 34.60 20.05
C TRP A 150 -13.78 33.30 20.36
N GLY A 151 -15.09 33.38 20.16
CA GLY A 151 -16.05 32.31 20.41
C GLY A 151 -15.81 31.10 19.51
N LYS A 152 -16.09 29.94 20.08
CA LYS A 152 -16.15 28.65 19.39
C LYS A 152 -17.25 28.69 18.33
N ALA A 153 -16.87 28.83 17.05
CA ALA A 153 -17.76 28.50 15.94
C ALA A 153 -17.59 27.01 15.60
N GLN A 154 -18.57 26.20 16.01
CA GLN A 154 -18.69 24.80 15.62
C GLN A 154 -19.11 24.71 14.13
N PRO A 155 -18.51 23.83 13.31
CA PRO A 155 -19.01 23.58 11.97
C PRO A 155 -20.26 22.69 12.00
N ARG A 156 -21.34 23.18 11.38
CA ARG A 156 -22.62 22.49 11.13
C ARG A 156 -22.40 21.11 10.48
N VAL A 157 -22.78 20.06 11.20
CA VAL A 157 -22.93 18.70 10.68
C VAL A 157 -24.20 18.63 9.83
N LYS A 158 -24.09 18.21 8.57
CA LYS A 158 -25.25 17.82 7.75
C LYS A 158 -25.74 16.46 8.23
N ALA A 159 -26.96 16.42 8.74
CA ALA A 159 -27.63 15.21 9.21
C ALA A 159 -27.93 14.26 8.04
N SER A 160 -27.66 12.97 8.24
CA SER A 160 -28.13 11.88 7.39
C SER A 160 -29.57 11.50 7.75
N PRO A 161 -30.42 11.02 6.82
CA PRO A 161 -31.81 10.73 7.12
C PRO A 161 -31.96 9.41 7.90
N LYS A 162 -32.87 9.43 8.87
CA LYS A 162 -33.32 8.28 9.68
C LYS A 162 -34.38 7.48 8.90
N PRO A 163 -34.39 6.13 8.93
CA PRO A 163 -35.48 5.36 8.32
C PRO A 163 -36.74 5.40 9.20
N ALA A 164 -37.88 5.54 8.54
CA ALA A 164 -39.21 5.56 9.15
C ALA A 164 -39.66 4.13 9.54
N ALA A 165 -40.28 4.03 10.71
CA ALA A 165 -41.04 2.87 11.15
C ALA A 165 -42.54 3.09 10.85
N GLY A 166 -43.21 2.00 10.49
CA GLY A 166 -44.66 1.89 10.27
C GLY A 166 -44.88 0.71 9.31
N GLU A 167 -45.84 -0.18 9.45
CA GLU A 167 -46.94 -0.35 10.39
C GLU A 167 -47.51 -1.75 10.10
N ALA A 168 -48.03 -2.45 11.11
CA ALA A 168 -48.59 -3.79 10.98
C ALA A 168 -50.09 -3.76 10.66
N ALA A 169 -50.52 -4.53 9.66
CA ALA A 169 -51.86 -5.12 9.46
C ALA A 169 -51.71 -6.07 8.25
N GLY A 170 -51.93 -7.39 8.29
CA GLY A 170 -53.10 -8.12 8.77
C GLY A 170 -53.91 -8.58 7.55
N ILE A 171 -53.98 -9.90 7.27
CA ILE A 171 -55.13 -10.66 6.71
C ILE A 171 -54.72 -12.10 6.37
N GLU A 172 -55.31 -13.00 7.15
CA GLU A 172 -55.92 -14.30 6.84
C GLU A 172 -55.15 -15.53 6.32
N ALA A 173 -55.40 -16.60 7.06
CA ALA A 173 -55.08 -17.99 6.79
C ALA A 173 -55.96 -18.59 5.68
N ARG A 174 -55.36 -19.47 4.87
CA ARG A 174 -56.05 -20.63 4.30
C ARG A 174 -55.12 -21.84 4.28
N GLN A 175 -55.53 -22.89 4.98
CA GLN A 175 -54.95 -24.23 4.96
C GLN A 175 -55.61 -25.09 3.87
N SER A 176 -54.80 -25.89 3.18
CA SER A 176 -55.08 -27.20 2.53
C SER A 176 -53.84 -27.48 1.65
N GLY A 177 -53.11 -28.59 1.69
CA GLY A 177 -53.28 -30.00 2.07
C GLY A 177 -51.91 -30.71 1.86
N PRO A 178 -51.79 -32.04 2.08
CA PRO A 178 -50.54 -32.66 2.51
C PRO A 178 -49.68 -33.24 1.37
N GLY A 179 -48.36 -33.28 1.59
CA GLY A 179 -47.43 -34.20 0.92
C GLY A 179 -46.45 -33.56 -0.04
N ILE A 180 -45.18 -33.50 0.34
CA ILE A 180 -44.15 -34.48 -0.05
C ILE A 180 -42.85 -33.98 0.59
N SER A 181 -42.28 -34.84 1.44
CA SER A 181 -40.95 -34.69 1.99
C SER A 181 -39.93 -34.58 0.85
N GLY A 182 -39.30 -33.41 0.76
CA GLY A 182 -38.17 -33.15 -0.13
C GLY A 182 -37.14 -32.38 0.66
N ASP A 183 -36.13 -33.11 1.12
CA ASP A 183 -34.91 -32.64 1.78
C ASP A 183 -34.27 -31.46 1.01
N ALA A 184 -34.53 -30.24 1.48
CA ALA A 184 -33.91 -29.02 0.94
C ALA A 184 -33.53 -28.03 2.05
N SER A 185 -33.49 -28.49 3.30
CA SER A 185 -33.05 -27.72 4.46
C SER A 185 -31.57 -27.95 4.73
N GLN A 186 -30.71 -27.56 3.79
CA GLN A 186 -29.28 -27.28 4.00
C GLN A 186 -28.61 -26.73 2.72
N ARG A 187 -29.21 -25.72 2.09
CA ARG A 187 -28.39 -24.69 1.42
C ARG A 187 -28.35 -23.51 2.35
N GLY A 188 -27.38 -23.55 3.27
CA GLY A 188 -26.99 -22.37 4.03
C GLY A 188 -26.86 -21.24 3.04
N HIS A 189 -27.70 -20.22 3.19
CA HIS A 189 -27.42 -18.93 2.60
C HIS A 189 -26.12 -18.49 3.26
N GLU A 190 -24.98 -18.76 2.63
CA GLU A 190 -23.81 -17.90 2.79
C GLU A 190 -24.31 -16.53 2.36
N VAL A 191 -24.81 -15.77 3.32
CA VAL A 191 -25.03 -14.34 3.17
C VAL A 191 -23.64 -13.82 2.88
N SER A 192 -23.33 -13.68 1.58
CA SER A 192 -22.16 -12.94 1.11
C SER A 192 -22.26 -11.57 1.79
N ALA A 193 -21.52 -11.40 2.88
CA ALA A 193 -21.55 -10.20 3.68
C ALA A 193 -21.29 -9.03 2.72
N ALA A 194 -22.19 -8.04 2.71
CA ALA A 194 -22.02 -6.88 1.86
C ALA A 194 -20.64 -6.27 2.14
N PRO A 195 -19.89 -5.87 1.09
CA PRO A 195 -18.54 -5.36 1.27
C PRO A 195 -18.55 -4.17 2.23
N ARG A 196 -17.72 -4.23 3.27
CA ARG A 196 -17.56 -3.15 4.24
C ARG A 196 -16.52 -2.16 3.71
N PHE A 197 -16.88 -0.89 3.73
CA PHE A 197 -15.99 0.21 3.38
C PHE A 197 -15.44 0.86 4.65
N VAL A 198 -14.12 1.02 4.72
CA VAL A 198 -13.42 1.70 5.82
C VAL A 198 -12.68 2.90 5.29
N ASP A 199 -12.97 4.07 5.85
CA ASP A 199 -12.38 5.34 5.43
C ASP A 199 -11.02 5.59 6.08
N PHE A 200 -10.14 6.30 5.35
CA PHE A 200 -8.95 6.90 5.93
C PHE A 200 -9.28 8.29 6.49
N GLU A 201 -8.83 8.58 7.70
CA GLU A 201 -8.97 9.89 8.32
C GLU A 201 -7.60 10.57 8.46
N PHE A 202 -7.54 11.88 8.23
CA PHE A 202 -6.36 12.67 8.54
C PHE A 202 -6.67 13.84 9.47
N LYS A 203 -6.20 13.76 10.72
CA LYS A 203 -6.50 14.72 11.80
C LYS A 203 -5.47 15.83 11.96
N GLY A 204 -4.48 15.91 11.08
CA GLY A 204 -3.41 16.91 11.15
C GLY A 204 -3.89 18.35 10.92
N ASN A 205 -3.20 19.29 11.55
CA ASN A 205 -3.46 20.73 11.48
C ASN A 205 -2.26 21.50 10.87
N GLY A 206 -2.56 22.45 9.98
CA GLY A 206 -1.56 23.26 9.28
C GLY A 206 -0.71 24.14 10.19
N SER A 207 -1.30 24.76 11.22
CA SER A 207 -0.58 25.67 12.12
C SER A 207 0.32 24.92 13.11
N GLU A 208 -0.17 23.80 13.63
CA GLU A 208 0.62 22.89 14.45
C GLU A 208 1.82 22.36 13.66
N TYR A 209 1.58 21.88 12.44
CA TYR A 209 2.63 21.41 11.56
C TYR A 209 3.60 22.51 11.15
N PHE A 210 3.12 23.74 10.93
CA PHE A 210 3.97 24.90 10.65
C PHE A 210 4.96 25.16 11.77
N ARG A 211 4.52 25.14 13.04
CA ARG A 211 5.39 25.34 14.21
C ARG A 211 6.51 24.29 14.27
N ILE A 212 6.20 23.03 13.97
CA ILE A 212 7.20 21.96 13.90
C ILE A 212 8.16 22.21 12.73
N TRP A 213 7.62 22.53 11.56
CA TRP A 213 8.38 22.68 10.33
C TRP A 213 9.35 23.87 10.38
N ILE A 214 8.93 25.04 10.86
CA ILE A 214 9.78 26.23 10.89
C ILE A 214 10.98 26.04 11.82
N VAL A 215 10.76 25.45 13.00
CA VAL A 215 11.86 25.11 13.92
C VAL A 215 12.82 24.12 13.27
N ASN A 216 12.29 23.11 12.58
CA ASN A 216 13.10 22.13 11.87
C ASN A 216 13.93 22.77 10.74
N VAL A 217 13.38 23.73 10.01
CA VAL A 217 14.10 24.47 8.96
C VAL A 217 15.21 25.31 9.57
N LEU A 218 14.92 26.10 10.59
CA LEU A 218 15.91 26.95 11.27
C LEU A 218 17.07 26.12 11.84
N LEU A 219 16.77 25.03 12.54
CA LEU A 219 17.79 24.12 13.07
C LEU A 219 18.58 23.45 11.94
N SER A 220 17.95 23.11 10.82
CA SER A 220 18.66 22.55 9.67
C SER A 220 19.62 23.55 9.05
N ILE A 221 19.27 24.83 8.98
CA ILE A 221 20.17 25.88 8.47
C ILE A 221 21.34 26.10 9.42
N VAL A 222 21.06 26.31 10.71
CA VAL A 222 22.09 26.58 11.74
C VAL A 222 23.09 25.44 11.88
N THR A 223 22.66 24.20 11.64
CA THR A 223 23.52 23.01 11.71
C THR A 223 24.09 22.59 10.35
N LEU A 224 24.05 23.46 9.32
CA LEU A 224 24.56 23.20 7.97
C LEU A 224 24.00 21.88 7.36
N GLY A 225 22.73 21.61 7.62
CA GLY A 225 22.00 20.45 7.11
C GLY A 225 22.08 19.20 7.98
N ILE A 226 22.88 19.15 9.05
CA ILE A 226 22.99 17.97 9.92
C ILE A 226 21.64 17.66 10.58
N TYR A 227 20.96 18.67 11.16
CA TYR A 227 19.67 18.50 11.84
C TYR A 227 18.55 18.00 10.90
N SER A 228 18.73 18.08 9.58
CA SER A 228 17.73 17.63 8.61
C SER A 228 17.36 16.14 8.75
N ALA A 229 18.19 15.33 9.43
CA ALA A 229 17.90 13.92 9.71
C ALA A 229 16.79 13.78 10.77
N TRP A 230 16.87 14.56 11.85
CA TRP A 230 15.84 14.66 12.88
C TRP A 230 14.58 15.33 12.33
N ALA A 231 14.73 16.38 11.54
CA ALA A 231 13.61 17.04 10.87
C ALA A 231 12.79 16.05 10.01
N LYS A 232 13.46 15.17 9.25
CA LYS A 232 12.78 14.14 8.43
C LYS A 232 11.97 13.17 9.30
N VAL A 233 12.54 12.66 10.39
CA VAL A 233 11.85 11.73 11.30
C VAL A 233 10.64 12.40 11.93
N ARG A 234 10.80 13.60 12.49
CA ARG A 234 9.73 14.34 13.16
C ARG A 234 8.57 14.68 12.22
N ASN A 235 8.89 15.06 10.97
CA ASN A 235 7.85 15.31 9.96
C ASN A 235 7.08 14.03 9.63
N ASN A 236 7.77 12.90 9.44
CA ASN A 236 7.11 11.63 9.15
C ASN A 236 6.25 11.14 10.33
N GLN A 237 6.74 11.26 11.57
CA GLN A 237 5.98 10.96 12.78
C GLN A 237 4.71 11.79 12.86
N TYR A 238 4.76 13.08 12.49
CA TYR A 238 3.59 13.93 12.44
C TYR A 238 2.52 13.41 11.46
N PHE A 239 2.89 13.14 10.20
CA PHE A 239 1.90 12.70 9.21
C PHE A 239 1.38 11.29 9.47
N TYR A 240 2.23 10.36 9.91
CA TYR A 240 1.83 8.99 10.24
C TYR A 240 0.88 8.98 11.45
N GLY A 241 1.26 9.66 12.55
CA GLY A 241 0.45 9.71 13.77
C GLY A 241 -0.91 10.41 13.59
N HIS A 242 -1.04 11.25 12.56
CA HIS A 242 -2.31 11.92 12.22
C HIS A 242 -3.08 11.25 11.08
N THR A 243 -2.59 10.15 10.51
CA THR A 243 -3.32 9.34 9.53
C THR A 243 -3.91 8.13 10.27
N LEU A 244 -5.22 7.93 10.21
CA LEU A 244 -5.93 6.90 10.95
C LEU A 244 -6.75 6.02 10.00
N VAL A 245 -6.90 4.76 10.40
CA VAL A 245 -7.82 3.76 9.83
C VAL A 245 -8.47 3.06 11.02
N GLU A 246 -9.80 3.01 11.05
CA GLU A 246 -10.60 2.50 12.19
C GLU A 246 -10.09 3.00 13.56
N GLY A 247 -9.87 4.31 13.67
CA GLY A 247 -9.43 4.97 14.91
C GLY A 247 -7.99 4.68 15.34
N SER A 248 -7.24 3.81 14.65
CA SER A 248 -5.84 3.51 14.92
C SER A 248 -4.93 4.29 13.99
N SER A 249 -3.94 5.00 14.54
CA SER A 249 -2.97 5.78 13.75
C SER A 249 -1.83 4.93 13.20
N PHE A 250 -1.20 5.41 12.13
CA PHE A 250 0.07 4.86 11.66
C PHE A 250 1.23 5.37 12.52
N GLU A 251 2.33 4.61 12.55
CA GLU A 251 3.52 4.93 13.32
C GLU A 251 4.76 4.94 12.43
N TYR A 252 5.66 5.89 12.71
CA TYR A 252 6.97 5.98 12.06
C TYR A 252 8.09 5.83 13.08
N LEU A 253 8.79 4.70 13.04
CA LEU A 253 9.69 4.19 14.08
C LEU A 253 11.18 4.44 13.80
N ALA A 254 11.50 5.22 12.77
CA ALA A 254 12.88 5.38 12.33
C ALA A 254 13.73 6.20 13.31
N SER A 255 14.97 5.75 13.54
CA SER A 255 16.00 6.55 14.23
C SER A 255 16.65 7.57 13.29
N PRO A 256 16.77 8.86 13.68
CA PRO A 256 17.39 9.90 12.86
C PRO A 256 18.88 9.65 12.63
N ILE A 257 19.58 9.02 13.58
CA ILE A 257 21.03 8.74 13.48
C ILE A 257 21.31 7.79 12.30
N THR A 258 20.44 6.82 12.04
CA THR A 258 20.57 5.91 10.90
C THR A 258 20.48 6.66 9.58
N ILE A 259 19.61 7.66 9.48
CA ILE A 259 19.47 8.52 8.29
C ILE A 259 20.70 9.41 8.13
N LEU A 260 21.23 9.96 9.24
CA LEU A 260 22.43 10.80 9.22
C LEU A 260 23.64 10.03 8.70
N LYS A 261 23.88 8.80 9.17
CA LYS A 261 24.98 7.95 8.68
C LYS A 261 24.94 7.77 7.16
N GLY A 262 23.77 7.45 6.60
CA GLY A 262 23.60 7.33 5.15
C GLY A 262 23.89 8.64 4.40
N ARG A 263 23.48 9.79 4.96
CA ARG A 263 23.77 11.11 4.37
C ARG A 263 25.25 11.48 4.44
N LEU A 264 25.95 11.15 5.52
CA LEU A 264 27.39 11.39 5.64
C LEU A 264 28.17 10.58 4.60
N VAL A 265 27.79 9.32 4.36
CA VAL A 265 28.39 8.52 3.28
C VAL A 265 28.10 9.14 1.91
N ALA A 266 26.85 9.53 1.64
CA ALA A 266 26.50 10.20 0.38
C ALA A 266 27.26 11.52 0.18
N PHE A 267 27.43 12.31 1.24
CA PHE A 267 28.20 13.54 1.25
C PHE A 267 29.68 13.27 0.96
N ALA A 268 30.28 12.24 1.59
CA ALA A 268 31.66 11.86 1.32
C ALA A 268 31.87 11.43 -0.14
N VAL A 269 30.95 10.63 -0.71
CA VAL A 269 30.98 10.25 -2.13
C VAL A 269 30.83 11.47 -3.05
N PHE A 270 29.96 12.42 -2.68
CA PHE A 270 29.80 13.66 -3.42
C PHE A 270 31.08 14.51 -3.41
N VAL A 271 31.70 14.72 -2.24
CA VAL A 271 32.98 15.44 -2.13
C VAL A 271 34.07 14.73 -2.95
N LEU A 272 34.14 13.40 -2.89
CA LEU A 272 35.07 12.61 -3.69
C LEU A 272 34.85 12.81 -5.19
N TYR A 273 33.59 12.82 -5.65
CA TYR A 273 33.26 13.09 -7.05
C TYR A 273 33.77 14.46 -7.50
N PHE A 274 33.50 15.52 -6.73
CA PHE A 274 33.99 16.87 -7.07
C PHE A 274 35.52 16.96 -7.04
N ALA A 275 36.17 16.32 -6.07
CA ALA A 275 37.64 16.27 -6.00
C ALA A 275 38.26 15.55 -7.22
N LEU A 276 37.72 14.38 -7.60
CA LEU A 276 38.17 13.64 -8.77
C LEU A 276 37.93 14.42 -10.07
N GLN A 277 36.78 15.07 -10.20
CA GLN A 277 36.46 15.91 -11.36
C GLN A 277 37.46 17.06 -11.53
N GLN A 278 37.93 17.65 -10.42
CA GLN A 278 38.94 18.71 -10.44
C GLN A 278 40.35 18.20 -10.76
N TRP A 279 40.69 16.97 -10.34
CA TRP A 279 42.00 16.37 -10.58
C TRP A 279 42.14 15.79 -11.98
N SER A 280 41.12 15.07 -12.45
CA SER A 280 41.10 14.45 -13.77
C SER A 280 39.65 14.35 -14.26
N PRO A 281 39.27 15.07 -15.32
CA PRO A 281 37.93 14.97 -15.90
C PRO A 281 37.55 13.53 -16.29
N LEU A 282 38.53 12.70 -16.65
CA LEU A 282 38.32 11.29 -16.98
C LEU A 282 37.93 10.47 -15.76
N LEU A 283 38.64 10.61 -14.62
CA LEU A 283 38.29 9.92 -13.37
C LEU A 283 36.93 10.38 -12.84
N GLY A 284 36.65 11.69 -12.94
CA GLY A 284 35.36 12.25 -12.58
C GLY A 284 34.21 11.68 -13.42
N GLY A 285 34.41 11.50 -14.74
CA GLY A 285 33.42 10.86 -15.61
C GLY A 285 33.22 9.36 -15.36
N LEU A 286 34.27 8.63 -14.93
CA LEU A 286 34.18 7.20 -14.63
C LEU A 286 33.47 6.90 -13.31
N LEU A 287 33.58 7.78 -12.29
CA LEU A 287 33.00 7.50 -10.97
C LEU A 287 31.47 7.30 -11.01
N PRO A 288 30.65 8.15 -11.67
CA PRO A 288 29.21 7.90 -11.79
C PRO A 288 28.86 6.58 -12.49
N LEU A 289 29.64 6.17 -13.49
CA LEU A 289 29.45 4.88 -14.16
C LEU A 289 29.73 3.72 -13.20
N LEU A 290 30.74 3.85 -12.35
CA LEU A 290 31.05 2.87 -11.30
C LEU A 290 30.00 2.86 -10.17
N LEU A 291 29.37 3.99 -9.88
CA LEU A 291 28.29 4.09 -8.89
C LEU A 291 26.93 3.63 -9.42
N LEU A 292 26.76 3.51 -10.74
CA LEU A 292 25.49 3.14 -11.36
C LEU A 292 24.97 1.76 -10.88
N PRO A 293 25.79 0.70 -10.77
CA PRO A 293 25.39 -0.57 -10.14
C PRO A 293 25.04 -0.48 -8.64
N LEU A 294 25.43 0.58 -7.95
CA LEU A 294 25.07 0.82 -6.55
C LEU A 294 23.64 1.35 -6.40
N VAL A 295 23.08 2.00 -7.44
CA VAL A 295 21.73 2.58 -7.41
C VAL A 295 20.65 1.55 -7.04
N PRO A 296 20.57 0.35 -7.65
CA PRO A 296 19.57 -0.66 -7.27
C PRO A 296 19.67 -1.07 -5.81
N TRP A 297 20.89 -1.21 -5.28
CA TRP A 297 21.13 -1.52 -3.88
C TRP A 297 20.64 -0.40 -2.95
N VAL A 298 20.94 0.87 -3.28
CA VAL A 298 20.47 2.04 -2.51
C VAL A 298 18.94 2.11 -2.51
N VAL A 299 18.31 1.89 -3.67
CA VAL A 299 16.85 1.89 -3.80
C VAL A 299 16.22 0.83 -2.91
N ILE A 300 16.68 -0.42 -2.99
CA ILE A 300 16.17 -1.53 -2.15
C ILE A 300 16.36 -1.21 -0.67
N ARG A 301 17.56 -0.76 -0.26
CA ARG A 301 17.84 -0.41 1.13
C ARG A 301 16.97 0.74 1.62
N SER A 302 16.73 1.76 0.79
CA SER A 302 15.88 2.87 1.17
C SER A 302 14.41 2.46 1.31
N LEU A 303 13.89 1.63 0.40
CA LEU A 303 12.52 1.13 0.45
C LEU A 303 12.31 0.18 1.64
N ALA A 304 13.25 -0.75 1.86
CA ALA A 304 13.25 -1.65 3.02
C ALA A 304 13.36 -0.90 4.34
N PHE A 305 14.20 0.14 4.42
CA PHE A 305 14.28 0.98 5.60
C PHE A 305 12.97 1.70 5.87
N ASN A 306 12.33 2.31 4.86
CA ASN A 306 11.08 3.00 5.06
C ASN A 306 9.96 2.02 5.48
N ALA A 307 9.82 0.89 4.79
CA ALA A 307 8.80 -0.11 5.10
C ALA A 307 8.92 -0.63 6.54
N ARG A 308 10.12 -1.08 6.95
CA ARG A 308 10.34 -1.62 8.31
C ARG A 308 10.14 -0.60 9.43
N ASN A 309 10.24 0.69 9.11
CA ASN A 309 9.99 1.78 10.05
C ASN A 309 8.59 2.35 9.94
N SER A 310 7.74 1.80 9.08
CA SER A 310 6.32 2.11 9.02
C SER A 310 5.55 0.99 9.71
N ALA A 311 4.61 1.34 10.58
CA ALA A 311 3.76 0.37 11.27
C ALA A 311 2.33 0.87 11.39
N TRP A 312 1.39 -0.07 11.56
CA TRP A 312 0.01 0.19 11.92
C TRP A 312 -0.47 -0.92 12.85
N ARG A 313 -1.10 -0.56 13.98
CA ARG A 313 -1.48 -1.52 15.04
C ARG A 313 -0.34 -2.46 15.43
N ASN A 314 0.86 -1.89 15.61
CA ASN A 314 2.10 -2.59 15.95
C ASN A 314 2.60 -3.65 14.93
N ILE A 315 1.98 -3.75 13.75
CA ILE A 315 2.43 -4.61 12.65
C ILE A 315 3.21 -3.74 11.66
N ARG A 316 4.44 -4.18 11.32
CA ARG A 316 5.35 -3.44 10.45
C ARG A 316 5.11 -3.78 8.98
N PHE A 317 5.36 -2.80 8.12
CA PHE A 317 5.49 -3.06 6.69
C PHE A 317 6.85 -3.67 6.39
N ASN A 318 6.91 -4.44 5.32
CA ASN A 318 8.12 -5.09 4.84
C ASN A 318 8.31 -4.79 3.35
N PHE A 319 9.57 -4.78 2.92
CA PHE A 319 9.92 -4.67 1.51
C PHE A 319 11.08 -5.62 1.22
N ASN A 320 10.87 -6.54 0.27
CA ASN A 320 11.86 -7.55 -0.09
C ASN A 320 11.91 -7.68 -1.61
N ALA A 321 13.02 -7.30 -2.23
CA ALA A 321 13.21 -7.32 -3.67
C ALA A 321 14.65 -7.72 -4.01
N SER A 322 14.84 -8.33 -5.19
CA SER A 322 16.18 -8.69 -5.65
C SER A 322 16.90 -7.51 -6.30
N TRP A 323 18.24 -7.53 -6.23
CA TRP A 323 19.08 -6.52 -6.87
C TRP A 323 18.84 -6.45 -8.39
N PHE A 324 18.68 -7.60 -9.05
CA PHE A 324 18.48 -7.66 -10.50
C PHE A 324 17.11 -7.12 -10.93
N GLU A 325 16.06 -7.31 -10.14
CA GLU A 325 14.76 -6.68 -10.40
C GLU A 325 14.83 -5.16 -10.28
N ALA A 326 15.55 -4.65 -9.27
CA ALA A 326 15.76 -3.22 -9.12
C ALA A 326 16.62 -2.65 -10.27
N LEU A 327 17.66 -3.38 -10.70
CA LEU A 327 18.46 -3.03 -11.89
C LEU A 327 17.57 -2.89 -13.13
N LYS A 328 16.69 -3.87 -13.37
CA LYS A 328 15.73 -3.80 -14.48
C LYS A 328 14.82 -2.58 -14.35
N ALA A 329 14.18 -2.40 -13.20
CA ALA A 329 13.15 -1.38 -12.98
C ALA A 329 13.68 0.07 -13.03
N PHE A 330 14.90 0.32 -12.53
CA PHE A 330 15.42 1.67 -12.35
C PHE A 330 16.58 2.04 -13.29
N ILE A 331 17.14 1.08 -14.04
CA ILE A 331 18.25 1.35 -14.95
C ILE A 331 17.92 0.86 -16.36
N LEU A 332 17.73 -0.46 -16.54
CA LEU A 332 17.60 -1.04 -17.89
C LEU A 332 16.32 -0.55 -18.60
N TRP A 333 15.17 -0.57 -17.92
CA TRP A 333 13.92 -0.09 -18.50
C TRP A 333 13.93 1.43 -18.76
N PRO A 334 14.35 2.30 -17.82
CA PRO A 334 14.51 3.73 -18.12
C PRO A 334 15.49 4.01 -19.26
N LEU A 335 16.60 3.27 -19.36
CA LEU A 335 17.53 3.41 -20.48
C LEU A 335 16.89 3.01 -21.81
N ALA A 336 16.12 1.92 -21.85
CA ALA A 336 15.33 1.59 -23.04
C ALA A 336 14.26 2.67 -23.33
N GLY A 337 13.69 3.27 -22.28
CA GLY A 337 12.79 4.43 -22.37
C GLY A 337 13.42 5.63 -23.07
N THR A 338 14.65 5.99 -22.71
CA THR A 338 15.37 7.10 -23.34
C THR A 338 15.80 6.77 -24.77
N LEU A 339 16.30 5.55 -25.01
CA LEU A 339 16.70 5.09 -26.35
C LEU A 339 15.52 5.02 -27.35
N THR A 340 14.29 4.88 -26.85
CA THR A 340 13.05 4.91 -27.66
C THR A 340 12.40 6.29 -27.72
N LEU A 341 13.14 7.36 -27.38
CA LEU A 341 12.65 8.75 -27.35
C LEU A 341 11.39 8.93 -26.49
N GLY A 342 11.24 8.14 -25.43
CA GLY A 342 10.12 8.20 -24.50
C GLY A 342 8.91 7.34 -24.87
N ILE A 343 8.88 6.70 -26.05
CA ILE A 343 7.75 5.83 -26.46
C ILE A 343 7.55 4.68 -25.46
N LEU A 344 8.64 4.13 -24.90
CA LEU A 344 8.54 3.05 -23.90
C LEU A 344 8.26 3.58 -22.47
N MET A 345 8.30 4.89 -22.22
CA MET A 345 8.20 5.46 -20.87
C MET A 345 6.93 5.04 -20.10
N PRO A 346 5.72 4.95 -20.70
CA PRO A 346 4.53 4.45 -20.02
C PRO A 346 4.69 3.01 -19.50
N TYR A 347 5.37 2.15 -20.26
CA TYR A 347 5.71 0.80 -19.83
C TYR A 347 6.72 0.78 -18.68
N VAL A 348 7.74 1.64 -18.74
CA VAL A 348 8.74 1.78 -17.66
C VAL A 348 8.05 2.13 -16.34
N LEU A 349 7.17 3.13 -16.35
CA LEU A 349 6.42 3.55 -15.17
C LEU A 349 5.56 2.42 -14.61
N ASN A 350 4.88 1.66 -15.49
CA ASN A 350 4.12 0.48 -15.07
C ASN A 350 4.99 -0.56 -14.37
N ARG A 351 6.17 -0.87 -14.93
CA ARG A 351 7.11 -1.85 -14.33
C ARG A 351 7.69 -1.37 -13.01
N GLN A 352 7.94 -0.07 -12.87
CA GLN A 352 8.34 0.51 -11.57
C GLN A 352 7.23 0.36 -10.53
N LYS A 353 5.95 0.54 -10.88
CA LYS A 353 4.83 0.31 -9.94
C LYS A 353 4.69 -1.15 -9.53
N HIS A 354 4.80 -2.09 -10.48
CA HIS A 354 4.86 -3.52 -10.13
C HIS A 354 6.02 -3.82 -9.19
N PHE A 355 7.22 -3.29 -9.46
CA PHE A 355 8.36 -3.49 -8.58
C PHE A 355 8.12 -2.94 -7.17
N LEU A 356 7.57 -1.73 -7.04
CA LEU A 356 7.35 -1.12 -5.73
C LEU A 356 6.26 -1.85 -4.92
N ILE A 357 5.16 -2.21 -5.57
CA ILE A 357 3.98 -2.74 -4.87
C ILE A 357 4.12 -4.24 -4.61
N ASN A 358 4.49 -5.05 -5.60
CA ASN A 358 4.56 -6.51 -5.46
C ASN A 358 5.64 -6.98 -4.48
N HIS A 359 6.63 -6.15 -4.20
CA HIS A 359 7.69 -6.44 -3.21
C HIS A 359 7.39 -5.84 -1.84
N SER A 360 6.28 -5.11 -1.68
CA SER A 360 5.81 -4.60 -0.41
C SER A 360 4.90 -5.61 0.28
N SER A 361 4.91 -5.64 1.60
CA SER A 361 4.01 -6.46 2.43
C SER A 361 3.62 -5.72 3.71
N PHE A 362 2.49 -6.11 4.29
CA PHE A 362 2.08 -5.73 5.64
C PHE A 362 2.14 -6.99 6.52
N GLY A 363 3.05 -7.02 7.49
CA GLY A 363 3.45 -8.27 8.14
C GLY A 363 4.00 -9.27 7.12
N ALA A 364 3.40 -10.45 7.07
CA ALA A 364 3.62 -11.53 6.12
C ALA A 364 2.69 -11.49 4.90
N THR A 365 1.65 -10.66 4.90
CA THR A 365 0.72 -10.56 3.77
C THR A 365 1.26 -9.64 2.67
N PRO A 366 1.49 -10.14 1.43
CA PRO A 366 2.04 -9.35 0.34
C PRO A 366 0.99 -8.46 -0.32
N PHE A 367 1.44 -7.32 -0.82
CA PHE A 367 0.67 -6.52 -1.76
C PHE A 367 0.77 -7.12 -3.17
N ALA A 368 -0.32 -7.05 -3.92
CA ALA A 368 -0.34 -7.43 -5.33
C ALA A 368 -0.90 -6.28 -6.17
N PHE A 369 -0.22 -5.97 -7.27
CA PHE A 369 -0.60 -4.95 -8.23
C PHE A 369 -0.88 -5.55 -9.61
N SER A 370 -2.08 -5.29 -10.13
CA SER A 370 -2.58 -5.82 -11.41
C SER A 370 -2.66 -4.78 -12.53
N GLY A 371 -1.98 -3.63 -12.39
CA GLY A 371 -2.02 -2.55 -13.37
C GLY A 371 -1.46 -2.93 -14.74
N LEU A 372 -2.26 -2.69 -15.78
CA LEU A 372 -1.88 -2.95 -17.18
C LEU A 372 -1.14 -1.76 -17.80
N ALA A 373 -0.05 -2.02 -18.53
CA ALA A 373 0.70 -0.99 -19.23
C ALA A 373 -0.16 -0.19 -20.24
N GLY A 374 -1.13 -0.84 -20.89
CA GLY A 374 -2.05 -0.18 -21.84
C GLY A 374 -2.85 0.98 -21.22
N ILE A 375 -3.11 0.95 -19.92
CA ILE A 375 -3.80 2.04 -19.21
C ILE A 375 -2.91 3.30 -19.18
N TRP A 376 -1.60 3.14 -18.91
CA TRP A 376 -0.63 4.23 -18.96
C TRP A 376 -0.51 4.82 -20.36
N TYR A 377 -0.43 3.98 -21.40
CA TYR A 377 -0.38 4.46 -22.78
C TYR A 377 -1.58 5.32 -23.14
N ARG A 378 -2.80 4.86 -22.84
CA ARG A 378 -4.03 5.64 -23.11
C ARG A 378 -4.03 6.97 -22.37
N PHE A 379 -3.54 7.01 -21.14
CA PHE A 379 -3.43 8.24 -20.36
C PHE A 379 -2.45 9.23 -21.00
N PHE A 380 -1.24 8.80 -21.34
CA PHE A 380 -0.23 9.69 -21.95
C PHE A 380 -0.64 10.16 -23.35
N LEU A 381 -1.29 9.32 -24.16
CA LEU A 381 -1.83 9.73 -25.47
C LEU A 381 -2.87 10.85 -25.33
N ARG A 382 -3.74 10.78 -24.32
CA ARG A 382 -4.68 11.87 -24.01
C ARG A 382 -3.96 13.15 -23.60
N LEU A 383 -2.90 13.05 -22.78
CA LEU A 383 -2.11 14.22 -22.38
C LEU A 383 -1.40 14.88 -23.57
N ILE A 384 -0.86 14.08 -24.51
CA ILE A 384 -0.28 14.61 -25.74
C ILE A 384 -1.32 15.42 -26.51
N GLY A 385 -2.54 14.89 -26.67
CA GLY A 385 -3.65 15.63 -27.30
C GLY A 385 -3.92 16.97 -26.62
N VAL A 386 -4.00 17.01 -25.28
CA VAL A 386 -4.20 18.25 -24.51
C VAL A 386 -3.05 19.25 -24.72
N VAL A 387 -1.80 18.77 -24.73
CA VAL A 387 -0.62 19.61 -24.97
C VAL A 387 -0.64 20.20 -26.37
N LEU A 388 -0.99 19.41 -27.38
CA LEU A 388 -1.08 19.88 -28.78
C LEU A 388 -2.15 20.96 -28.93
N VAL A 389 -3.35 20.74 -28.38
CA VAL A 389 -4.43 21.74 -28.41
C VAL A 389 -4.01 23.03 -27.71
N ALA A 390 -3.41 22.93 -26.52
CA ALA A 390 -2.92 24.10 -25.79
C ALA A 390 -1.80 24.83 -26.54
N GLY A 391 -0.90 24.09 -27.21
CA GLY A 391 0.16 24.65 -28.05
C GLY A 391 -0.37 25.40 -29.26
N VAL A 392 -1.38 24.85 -29.96
CA VAL A 392 -2.06 25.55 -31.06
C VAL A 392 -2.73 26.83 -30.55
N LEU A 393 -3.46 26.76 -29.43
CA LEU A 393 -4.11 27.94 -28.84
C LEU A 393 -3.09 29.02 -28.46
N ALA A 394 -1.96 28.65 -27.86
CA ALA A 394 -0.89 29.60 -27.53
C ALA A 394 -0.21 30.17 -28.78
N GLY A 395 -0.11 29.40 -29.87
CA GLY A 395 0.41 29.89 -31.15
C GLY A 395 -0.52 30.88 -31.85
N VAL A 396 -1.84 30.63 -31.80
CA VAL A 396 -2.86 31.54 -32.34
C VAL A 396 -3.02 32.79 -31.47
N PHE A 397 -2.90 32.66 -30.15
CA PHE A 397 -3.02 33.75 -29.18
C PHE A 397 -1.76 33.87 -28.30
N PRO A 398 -0.65 34.41 -28.82
CA PRO A 398 0.63 34.45 -28.10
C PRO A 398 0.57 35.17 -26.75
N ALA A 399 -0.23 36.24 -26.64
CA ALA A 399 -0.43 36.97 -25.39
C ALA A 399 -1.03 36.10 -24.28
N LEU A 400 -1.86 35.10 -24.62
CA LEU A 400 -2.42 34.16 -23.66
C LEU A 400 -1.42 33.08 -23.22
N GLY A 401 -0.29 32.91 -23.92
CA GLY A 401 0.73 31.90 -23.61
C GLY A 401 1.24 31.97 -22.17
N VAL A 402 1.39 33.19 -21.63
CA VAL A 402 1.83 33.43 -20.23
C VAL A 402 0.85 32.84 -19.21
N ILE A 403 -0.43 32.72 -19.56
CA ILE A 403 -1.47 32.12 -18.71
C ILE A 403 -1.64 30.63 -19.05
N ILE A 404 -1.65 30.29 -20.34
CA ILE A 404 -1.87 28.94 -20.84
C ILE A 404 -0.79 27.98 -20.33
N PHE A 405 0.50 28.31 -20.44
CA PHE A 405 1.56 27.36 -20.08
C PHE A 405 1.60 27.01 -18.58
N PRO A 406 1.53 27.97 -17.63
CA PRO A 406 1.43 27.64 -16.22
C PRO A 406 0.16 26.86 -15.87
N ALA A 407 -0.99 27.22 -16.45
CA ALA A 407 -2.25 26.51 -16.24
C ALA A 407 -2.18 25.08 -16.79
N LEU A 408 -1.59 24.90 -17.98
CA LEU A 408 -1.34 23.60 -18.59
C LEU A 408 -0.40 22.76 -17.71
N TYR A 409 0.73 23.30 -17.27
CA TYR A 409 1.67 22.59 -16.41
C TYR A 409 1.00 22.11 -15.12
N LEU A 410 0.26 22.99 -14.42
CA LEU A 410 -0.47 22.64 -13.21
C LEU A 410 -1.57 21.61 -13.48
N GLY A 411 -2.32 21.76 -14.58
CA GLY A 411 -3.37 20.85 -15.00
C GLY A 411 -2.85 19.45 -15.33
N LEU A 412 -1.76 19.35 -16.08
CA LEU A 412 -1.08 18.10 -16.40
C LEU A 412 -0.52 17.43 -15.14
N TYR A 413 0.09 18.20 -14.24
CA TYR A 413 0.59 17.68 -12.98
C TYR A 413 -0.55 17.15 -12.09
N ALA A 414 -1.66 17.88 -11.98
CA ALA A 414 -2.85 17.44 -11.27
C ALA A 414 -3.44 16.15 -11.89
N ALA A 415 -3.57 16.11 -13.22
CA ALA A 415 -4.06 14.95 -13.95
C ALA A 415 -3.18 13.71 -13.74
N TYR A 416 -1.85 13.87 -13.81
CA TYR A 416 -0.90 12.80 -13.52
C TYR A 416 -1.05 12.28 -12.09
N LYS A 417 -1.13 13.18 -11.10
CA LYS A 417 -1.26 12.79 -9.68
C LYS A 417 -2.58 12.09 -9.37
N VAL A 418 -3.69 12.51 -9.99
CA VAL A 418 -5.00 11.85 -9.86
C VAL A 418 -4.97 10.48 -10.52
N PHE A 419 -4.49 10.40 -11.76
CA PHE A 419 -4.38 9.16 -12.50
C PHE A 419 -3.51 8.14 -11.77
N GLU A 420 -2.30 8.55 -11.36
CA GLU A 420 -1.36 7.68 -10.64
C GLU A 420 -1.95 7.18 -9.32
N GLY A 421 -2.57 8.06 -8.53
CA GLY A 421 -3.18 7.68 -7.26
C GLY A 421 -4.32 6.67 -7.45
N ASN A 422 -5.28 7.00 -8.30
CA ASN A 422 -6.42 6.12 -8.58
C ASN A 422 -5.97 4.78 -9.17
N LEU A 423 -5.03 4.78 -10.12
CA LEU A 423 -4.53 3.55 -10.72
C LEU A 423 -3.79 2.68 -9.70
N VAL A 424 -2.88 3.27 -8.93
CA VAL A 424 -2.09 2.53 -7.94
C VAL A 424 -2.99 1.91 -6.89
N PHE A 425 -3.90 2.66 -6.28
CA PHE A 425 -4.76 2.11 -5.24
C PHE A 425 -5.81 1.16 -5.81
N ASN A 426 -6.54 1.51 -6.86
CA ASN A 426 -7.65 0.68 -7.38
C ASN A 426 -7.20 -0.67 -7.97
N MET A 427 -5.93 -0.76 -8.40
CA MET A 427 -5.34 -1.99 -8.93
C MET A 427 -4.40 -2.67 -7.92
N SER A 428 -4.36 -2.20 -6.67
CA SER A 428 -3.64 -2.84 -5.58
C SER A 428 -4.60 -3.61 -4.67
N GLN A 429 -4.12 -4.72 -4.15
CA GLN A 429 -4.78 -5.51 -3.12
C GLN A 429 -3.77 -5.97 -2.08
N LEU A 430 -4.23 -6.16 -0.84
CA LEU A 430 -3.46 -6.71 0.27
C LEU A 430 -4.22 -7.93 0.80
N GLY A 431 -3.81 -9.13 0.38
CA GLY A 431 -4.58 -10.35 0.65
C GLY A 431 -6.01 -10.22 0.09
N THR A 432 -7.01 -10.23 0.97
CA THR A 432 -8.43 -10.07 0.64
C THR A 432 -8.91 -8.61 0.65
N VAL A 433 -8.07 -7.67 1.12
CA VAL A 433 -8.40 -6.24 1.22
C VAL A 433 -8.09 -5.55 -0.10
N ARG A 434 -9.05 -4.80 -0.63
CA ARG A 434 -8.89 -3.96 -1.83
C ARG A 434 -8.86 -2.50 -1.44
N PHE A 435 -8.18 -1.68 -2.24
CA PHE A 435 -8.15 -0.23 -2.04
C PHE A 435 -9.02 0.44 -3.08
N GLN A 436 -9.76 1.46 -2.66
CA GLN A 436 -10.54 2.31 -3.56
C GLN A 436 -10.14 3.77 -3.35
N SER A 437 -9.57 4.37 -4.40
CA SER A 437 -9.24 5.79 -4.47
C SER A 437 -10.12 6.50 -5.50
N ARG A 438 -10.69 7.61 -5.04
CA ARG A 438 -11.67 8.43 -5.78
C ARG A 438 -11.16 9.86 -5.96
N LEU A 439 -9.86 10.03 -6.20
CA LEU A 439 -9.30 11.35 -6.44
C LEU A 439 -9.91 11.96 -7.71
N GLU A 440 -10.44 13.16 -7.58
CA GLU A 440 -10.96 13.94 -8.71
C GLU A 440 -9.98 15.01 -9.21
N LEU A 441 -10.03 15.30 -10.51
CA LEU A 441 -9.16 16.30 -11.14
C LEU A 441 -9.40 17.72 -10.62
N LYS A 442 -10.67 18.14 -10.55
CA LYS A 442 -11.03 19.53 -10.20
C LYS A 442 -10.58 19.91 -8.78
N PRO A 443 -10.88 19.14 -7.71
CA PRO A 443 -10.40 19.48 -6.37
C PRO A 443 -8.88 19.41 -6.26
N VAL A 444 -8.21 18.43 -6.88
CA VAL A 444 -6.73 18.33 -6.85
C VAL A 444 -6.09 19.52 -7.56
N ALA A 445 -6.58 19.89 -8.74
CA ALA A 445 -6.08 21.05 -9.48
C ALA A 445 -6.30 22.34 -8.68
N TRP A 446 -7.47 22.51 -8.05
CA TRP A 446 -7.76 23.68 -7.21
C TRP A 446 -6.85 23.75 -5.97
N ILE A 447 -6.60 22.62 -5.32
CA ILE A 447 -5.65 22.55 -4.20
C ILE A 447 -4.25 22.91 -4.68
N TYR A 448 -3.77 22.37 -5.81
CA TYR A 448 -2.45 22.70 -6.35
C TYR A 448 -2.34 24.17 -6.76
N LEU A 449 -3.35 24.75 -7.39
CA LEU A 449 -3.37 26.15 -7.78
C LEU A 449 -3.27 27.05 -6.55
N THR A 450 -4.19 26.90 -5.59
CA THR A 450 -4.22 27.73 -4.38
C THR A 450 -2.99 27.51 -3.50
N ASN A 451 -2.45 26.28 -3.44
CA ASN A 451 -1.20 26.01 -2.73
C ASN A 451 0.00 26.67 -3.41
N THR A 452 0.11 26.59 -4.74
CA THR A 452 1.21 27.20 -5.49
C THR A 452 1.20 28.71 -5.31
N LEU A 453 0.03 29.35 -5.43
CA LEU A 453 -0.13 30.78 -5.19
C LEU A 453 0.25 31.14 -3.74
N GLY A 454 -0.27 30.40 -2.75
CA GLY A 454 0.08 30.64 -1.34
C GLY A 454 1.58 30.48 -1.06
N ILE A 455 2.24 29.50 -1.68
CA ILE A 455 3.68 29.28 -1.54
C ILE A 455 4.47 30.44 -2.14
N ILE A 456 4.11 30.89 -3.35
CA ILE A 456 4.79 32.01 -4.01
C ILE A 456 4.62 33.30 -3.20
N LEU A 457 3.38 33.65 -2.81
CA LEU A 457 3.06 34.87 -2.07
C LEU A 457 3.70 34.93 -0.68
N THR A 458 4.01 33.78 -0.08
CA THR A 458 4.61 33.69 1.26
C THR A 458 6.09 33.29 1.23
N LEU A 459 6.72 33.27 0.05
CA LEU A 459 8.12 32.83 -0.13
C LEU A 459 8.41 31.46 0.52
N GLY A 460 7.48 30.53 0.39
CA GLY A 460 7.60 29.16 0.91
C GLY A 460 7.02 28.93 2.31
N LEU A 461 6.64 29.96 3.07
CA LEU A 461 6.06 29.75 4.40
C LEU A 461 4.76 28.95 4.37
N PHE A 462 3.99 28.99 3.28
CA PHE A 462 2.72 28.25 3.15
C PHE A 462 2.87 26.72 2.94
N ILE A 463 4.10 26.20 2.74
CA ILE A 463 4.36 24.77 2.49
C ILE A 463 3.71 23.83 3.53
N PRO A 464 3.69 24.12 4.84
CA PRO A 464 3.05 23.26 5.84
C PRO A 464 1.54 23.11 5.64
N TRP A 465 0.82 24.21 5.45
CA TRP A 465 -0.63 24.18 5.16
C TRP A 465 -0.93 23.45 3.85
N ALA A 466 -0.13 23.70 2.80
CA ALA A 466 -0.27 23.02 1.52
C ALA A 466 -0.17 21.48 1.66
N ARG A 467 0.80 21.00 2.47
CA ARG A 467 0.97 19.56 2.73
C ARG A 467 -0.18 18.97 3.53
N VAL A 468 -0.66 19.66 4.58
CA VAL A 468 -1.80 19.23 5.39
C VAL A 468 -3.09 19.16 4.55
N ARG A 469 -3.37 20.17 3.71
CA ARG A 469 -4.54 20.19 2.82
C ARG A 469 -4.56 19.01 1.85
N MET A 470 -3.42 18.70 1.24
CA MET A 470 -3.29 17.57 0.32
C MET A 470 -3.36 16.22 1.04
N ALA A 471 -2.74 16.09 2.22
CA ALA A 471 -2.83 14.88 3.03
C ALA A 471 -4.28 14.59 3.44
N ARG A 472 -5.02 15.61 3.87
CA ARG A 472 -6.45 15.51 4.21
C ARG A 472 -7.29 15.05 3.03
N TYR A 473 -7.21 15.74 1.91
CA TYR A 473 -8.00 15.40 0.73
C TYR A 473 -7.69 13.98 0.22
N ARG A 474 -6.42 13.53 0.30
CA ARG A 474 -6.05 12.17 -0.08
C ARG A 474 -6.61 11.11 0.86
N ALA A 475 -6.64 11.37 2.17
CA ALA A 475 -7.24 10.46 3.13
C ALA A 475 -8.76 10.35 2.91
N GLU A 476 -9.46 11.49 2.77
CA GLU A 476 -10.90 11.55 2.48
C GLU A 476 -11.28 10.87 1.15
N SER A 477 -10.33 10.76 0.21
CA SER A 477 -10.54 10.14 -1.10
C SER A 477 -10.05 8.69 -1.18
N LEU A 478 -9.65 8.07 -0.07
CA LEU A 478 -9.14 6.71 -0.02
C LEU A 478 -9.96 5.87 0.96
N GLN A 479 -10.35 4.67 0.53
CA GLN A 479 -11.14 3.71 1.30
C GLN A 479 -10.55 2.31 1.15
N LEU A 480 -10.74 1.47 2.18
CA LEU A 480 -10.53 0.03 2.11
C LEU A 480 -11.86 -0.65 1.86
N GLU A 481 -11.87 -1.60 0.94
CA GLU A 481 -13.00 -2.48 0.66
C GLU A 481 -12.64 -3.89 1.14
N MET A 482 -13.45 -4.45 2.03
CA MET A 482 -13.16 -5.72 2.70
C MET A 482 -14.40 -6.61 2.73
N ALA A 483 -14.21 -7.91 2.51
CA ALA A 483 -15.24 -8.93 2.68
C ALA A 483 -15.33 -9.47 4.12
N GLU A 484 -14.24 -9.36 4.89
CA GLU A 484 -14.12 -9.79 6.29
C GLU A 484 -13.79 -8.60 7.20
N ASP A 485 -13.99 -8.78 8.52
CA ASP A 485 -13.69 -7.76 9.53
C ASP A 485 -12.18 -7.47 9.61
N LEU A 486 -11.80 -6.18 9.62
CA LEU A 486 -10.40 -5.75 9.63
C LEU A 486 -9.66 -6.26 10.86
N ASP A 487 -10.36 -6.31 11.99
CA ASP A 487 -9.81 -6.80 13.26
C ASP A 487 -9.42 -8.27 13.15
N GLN A 488 -10.20 -9.10 12.44
CA GLN A 488 -9.87 -10.51 12.23
C GLN A 488 -8.69 -10.70 11.26
N PHE A 489 -8.55 -9.82 10.26
CA PHE A 489 -7.37 -9.82 9.40
C PHE A 489 -6.11 -9.46 10.19
N VAL A 490 -6.18 -8.40 11.01
CA VAL A 490 -5.07 -7.94 11.85
C VAL A 490 -4.70 -8.99 12.90
N ALA A 491 -5.68 -9.63 13.55
CA ALA A 491 -5.43 -10.67 14.54
C ALA A 491 -4.69 -11.88 13.95
N ARG A 492 -5.12 -12.36 12.77
CA ARG A 492 -4.42 -13.45 12.04
C ARG A 492 -3.00 -13.07 11.67
N GLU A 493 -2.78 -11.82 11.29
CA GLU A 493 -1.46 -11.33 10.92
C GLU A 493 -0.53 -11.20 12.15
N ALA A 494 -1.05 -10.67 13.26
CA ALA A 494 -0.32 -10.61 14.53
C ALA A 494 0.08 -12.02 15.02
N GLU A 495 -0.82 -13.01 14.91
CA GLU A 495 -0.53 -14.40 15.26
C GLU A 495 0.55 -15.01 14.36
N ARG A 496 0.49 -14.78 13.03
CA ARG A 496 1.51 -15.24 12.08
C ARG A 496 2.89 -14.66 12.39
N VAL A 497 2.96 -13.37 12.72
CA VAL A 497 4.24 -12.73 13.07
C VAL A 497 4.79 -13.30 14.38
N THR A 498 3.94 -13.53 15.38
CA THR A 498 4.35 -14.17 16.65
C THR A 498 4.82 -15.61 16.43
N ALA A 499 4.09 -16.41 15.64
CA ALA A 499 4.44 -17.79 15.33
C ALA A 499 5.78 -17.90 14.59
N LEU A 500 5.99 -17.08 13.55
CA LEU A 500 7.26 -17.01 12.84
C LEU A 500 8.40 -16.56 13.75
N GLY A 501 8.14 -15.63 14.67
CA GLY A 501 9.11 -15.20 15.68
C GLY A 501 9.50 -16.33 16.65
N ALA A 502 8.52 -17.10 17.11
CA ALA A 502 8.73 -18.25 17.98
C ALA A 502 9.51 -19.36 17.27
N GLU A 503 9.15 -19.71 16.03
CA GLU A 503 9.86 -20.71 15.22
C GLU A 503 11.32 -20.30 14.92
N MET A 504 11.57 -19.03 14.61
CA MET A 504 12.92 -18.52 14.41
C MET A 504 13.72 -18.50 15.72
N GLY A 505 13.09 -18.14 16.83
CA GLY A 505 13.71 -18.21 18.17
C GLY A 505 14.15 -19.63 18.52
N GLU A 506 13.28 -20.62 18.30
CA GLU A 506 13.59 -22.04 18.53
C GLU A 506 14.70 -22.56 17.60
N MET A 507 14.73 -22.12 16.34
CA MET A 507 15.82 -22.47 15.41
C MET A 507 17.18 -21.91 15.85
N PHE A 508 17.24 -20.66 16.32
CA PHE A 508 18.48 -20.07 16.83
C PHE A 508 18.92 -20.74 18.14
N ASP A 509 17.98 -21.03 19.05
CA ASP A 509 18.30 -21.72 20.32
C ASP A 509 18.84 -23.14 20.05
N MET A 510 18.31 -23.84 19.04
CA MET A 510 18.85 -25.13 18.58
C MET A 510 20.25 -25.04 17.96
N GLU A 511 20.60 -23.95 17.24
CA GLU A 511 21.95 -23.78 16.70
C GLU A 511 22.98 -23.42 17.78
N PHE A 512 22.58 -22.68 18.83
CA PHE A 512 23.48 -22.34 19.94
C PHE A 512 23.59 -23.42 21.01
N SER A 513 22.65 -24.37 21.09
CA SER A 513 22.72 -25.51 22.01
C SER A 513 23.63 -26.67 21.52
N VAL A 514 24.19 -26.58 20.30
CA VAL A 514 25.02 -27.63 19.68
C VAL A 514 26.51 -27.25 19.60
N ILE A 515 26.91 -26.13 20.20
CA ILE A 515 28.32 -25.72 20.41
C ILE A 515 28.59 -25.74 21.91
#